data_AF-A0A538LUM2-F1
#
_entry.id   AF-A0A538LUM2-F1
#
_cell.length_a   1.000
_cell.length_b   1.000
_cell.length_c   1.000
_cell.angle_alpha   90.00
_cell.angle_beta   90.00
_cell.angle_gamma   90.00
#
_symmetry.space_group_name_H-M   'P 1'
#
loop_
_entity.id
_entity.type
_entity.pdbx_description
1 polymer ?
#
loop_
_entity_poly.entity_id
_entity_poly.type
_entity_poly.pdbx_seq_one_letter_code
_entity_poly.pdbx_strand_id
1 'polypeptide(L)'
;MALPTGTLATGVTRLLTIMGSGETSPTMVKMHRQLLARLGPPPVPAVLLSTPFGFQMNAADVAAKAVEYFRESVNAEIEVADIRSSAEADTVRNETMLARLGEARYVFAGPGSPSYALRHWTGTVVPQLLADKLARGGVVTFASAAALTLGVATVPVYEIYKVGADPHWLEGLDLLAATGLHAAVIPHYNNAEGGNHDTRYCYLGEQRLAVMERELPEDAFVLGVDEHTAVVIDLDAGDATIAGLGVVTVRSDGRSTEIPAGSTVTISEIADVAAGRAPRADRQAPEGDRSDASQPSPVGDAEPQPSGSPLMESVRAHEEAFAAAVAARDVESAVRTILDLDGELQAWSRDTLQSDEMDRGRAALRSMVVRLGELAQVGARDPREVIGPFVEAVLGMRADARADRRWHDADVARDRLAQLGVEVRDSPDGTEWIVTGEAEGRPC
;
A
#
# COMPACT_ATOMS: atom_id res chain seq x y z
N MET A 1 11.49 -21.17 42.61
CA MET A 1 10.52 -21.71 41.64
C MET A 1 11.01 -21.29 40.27
N ALA A 2 11.60 -22.23 39.53
CA ALA A 2 12.29 -21.97 38.28
C ALA A 2 11.28 -21.69 37.15
N LEU A 3 11.55 -20.66 36.35
CA LEU A 3 10.89 -20.43 35.08
C LEU A 3 11.33 -21.52 34.09
N PRO A 4 10.45 -22.03 33.23
CA PRO A 4 10.84 -23.01 32.24
C PRO A 4 11.68 -22.30 31.16
N THR A 5 12.98 -22.57 31.16
CA THR A 5 13.87 -22.37 30.01
C THR A 5 13.38 -23.27 28.89
N GLY A 6 12.62 -22.68 27.96
CA GLY A 6 12.37 -23.28 26.66
C GLY A 6 13.69 -23.37 25.91
N THR A 7 14.09 -24.60 25.59
CA THR A 7 15.20 -24.91 24.71
C THR A 7 14.97 -24.22 23.37
N LEU A 8 15.73 -23.17 23.07
CA LEU A 8 15.79 -22.59 21.72
C LEU A 8 16.31 -23.69 20.80
N ALA A 9 15.45 -24.23 19.95
CA ALA A 9 15.88 -25.10 18.87
C ALA A 9 16.92 -24.33 18.04
N THR A 10 18.13 -24.84 17.99
CA THR A 10 19.27 -24.30 17.24
C THR A 10 19.13 -24.58 15.74
N GLY A 11 17.97 -24.27 15.17
CA GLY A 11 17.71 -24.31 13.74
C GLY A 11 17.82 -22.90 13.16
N VAL A 12 18.56 -22.72 12.08
CA VAL A 12 18.59 -21.45 11.35
C VAL A 12 17.26 -21.34 10.60
N THR A 13 16.47 -20.32 10.91
CA THR A 13 15.15 -20.06 10.31
C THR A 13 15.13 -20.20 8.78
N ARG A 14 14.20 -21.01 8.24
CA ARG A 14 13.97 -21.23 6.80
C ARG A 14 12.58 -20.74 6.40
N LEU A 15 12.49 -19.59 5.74
CA LEU A 15 11.21 -19.01 5.32
C LEU A 15 11.16 -18.74 3.81
N LEU A 16 10.03 -19.07 3.20
CA LEU A 16 9.62 -18.57 1.90
C LEU A 16 8.47 -17.59 2.11
N THR A 17 8.64 -16.34 1.70
CA THR A 17 7.60 -15.31 1.77
C THR A 17 7.20 -14.88 0.37
N ILE A 18 5.90 -14.83 0.14
CA ILE A 18 5.30 -14.42 -1.13
C ILE A 18 4.41 -13.23 -0.85
N MET A 19 4.65 -12.11 -1.54
CA MET A 19 3.83 -10.89 -1.44
C MET A 19 3.08 -10.66 -2.76
N GLY A 20 1.78 -10.42 -2.71
CA GLY A 20 0.99 -10.17 -3.91
C GLY A 20 1.28 -8.82 -4.55
N SER A 21 1.46 -7.77 -3.74
CA SER A 21 1.91 -6.43 -4.16
C SER A 21 2.29 -5.58 -2.93
N GLY A 22 2.66 -4.31 -3.17
CA GLY A 22 2.89 -3.34 -2.11
C GLY A 22 4.16 -3.64 -1.30
N GLU A 23 5.12 -4.34 -1.90
CA GLU A 23 6.31 -4.88 -1.25
C GLU A 23 7.24 -3.83 -0.66
N THR A 24 7.13 -2.58 -1.13
CA THR A 24 7.83 -1.39 -0.60
C THR A 24 6.85 -0.31 -0.12
N SER A 25 5.59 -0.68 0.10
CA SER A 25 4.58 0.21 0.66
C SER A 25 4.63 0.23 2.20
N PRO A 26 3.97 1.22 2.85
CA PRO A 26 3.84 1.26 4.30
C PRO A 26 3.20 0.01 4.91
N THR A 27 2.31 -0.69 4.18
CA THR A 27 1.59 -1.86 4.69
C THR A 27 2.52 -3.06 4.95
N MET A 28 3.68 -3.12 4.27
CA MET A 28 4.63 -4.24 4.36
C MET A 28 5.81 -4.00 5.31
N VAL A 29 5.94 -2.80 5.91
CA VAL A 29 7.08 -2.46 6.79
C VAL A 29 7.18 -3.42 7.97
N LYS A 30 6.06 -3.71 8.63
CA LYS A 30 6.02 -4.62 9.77
C LYS A 30 6.43 -6.04 9.38
N MET A 31 6.04 -6.50 8.19
CA MET A 31 6.37 -7.82 7.68
C MET A 31 7.88 -7.98 7.51
N HIS A 32 8.52 -7.05 6.78
CA HIS A 32 9.98 -7.06 6.60
C HIS A 32 10.74 -7.08 7.93
N ARG A 33 10.34 -6.24 8.90
CA ARG A 33 10.93 -6.20 10.24
C ARG A 33 10.80 -7.54 10.97
N GLN A 34 9.65 -8.19 10.88
CA GLN A 34 9.41 -9.49 11.52
C GLN A 34 10.27 -10.60 10.89
N LEU A 35 10.40 -10.63 9.57
CA LEU A 35 11.24 -11.60 8.86
C LEU A 35 12.72 -11.43 9.23
N LEU A 36 13.23 -10.19 9.21
CA LEU A 36 14.61 -9.88 9.59
C LEU A 36 14.89 -10.24 11.06
N ALA A 37 13.95 -9.96 11.98
CA ALA A 37 14.12 -10.29 13.40
C ALA A 37 14.27 -11.80 13.65
N ARG A 38 13.64 -12.64 12.83
CA ARG A 38 13.81 -14.10 12.92
C ARG A 38 15.19 -14.58 12.49
N LEU A 39 15.93 -13.79 11.72
CA LEU A 39 17.30 -14.12 11.29
C LEU A 39 18.36 -13.81 12.36
N GLY A 40 17.99 -13.21 13.48
CA GLY A 40 18.88 -12.89 14.59
C GLY A 40 19.16 -11.39 14.73
N PRO A 41 20.14 -11.00 15.58
CA PRO A 41 20.41 -9.60 15.84
C PRO A 41 21.00 -8.91 14.59
N PRO A 42 20.70 -7.62 14.35
CA PRO A 42 21.29 -6.86 13.25
C PRO A 42 22.80 -6.65 13.47
N PRO A 43 23.58 -6.47 12.38
CA PRO A 43 23.13 -6.44 10.99
C PRO A 43 22.86 -7.83 10.43
N VAL A 44 21.77 -7.96 9.66
CA VAL A 44 21.45 -9.17 8.89
C VAL A 44 21.90 -8.92 7.45
N PRO A 45 22.79 -9.75 6.86
CA PRO A 45 23.14 -9.65 5.45
C PRO A 45 21.89 -9.81 4.59
N ALA A 46 21.52 -8.76 3.87
CA ALA A 46 20.30 -8.71 3.08
C ALA A 46 20.61 -8.22 1.67
N VAL A 47 19.96 -8.81 0.67
CA VAL A 47 20.13 -8.41 -0.74
C VAL A 47 18.81 -8.20 -1.46
N LEU A 48 18.76 -7.17 -2.29
CA LEU A 48 17.76 -6.93 -3.32
C LEU A 48 18.27 -7.48 -4.65
N LEU A 49 17.57 -8.46 -5.23
CA LEU A 49 17.80 -8.91 -6.60
C LEU A 49 17.12 -7.95 -7.57
N SER A 50 17.91 -7.17 -8.30
CA SER A 50 17.38 -6.19 -9.26
C SER A 50 16.94 -6.79 -10.60
N THR A 51 17.33 -8.05 -10.87
CA THR A 51 17.15 -8.69 -12.17
C THR A 51 15.72 -8.58 -12.73
N PRO A 52 14.63 -8.79 -11.96
CA PRO A 52 13.28 -8.73 -12.51
C PRO A 52 12.95 -7.39 -13.18
N PHE A 53 13.43 -6.26 -12.63
CA PHE A 53 13.26 -4.93 -13.22
C PHE A 53 14.51 -4.42 -13.97
N GLY A 54 15.54 -5.26 -14.13
CA GLY A 54 16.83 -4.88 -14.71
C GLY A 54 16.77 -4.41 -16.17
N PHE A 55 15.69 -4.73 -16.88
CA PHE A 55 15.42 -4.26 -18.25
C PHE A 55 14.93 -2.80 -18.32
N GLN A 56 14.48 -2.22 -17.19
CA GLN A 56 13.92 -0.88 -17.17
C GLN A 56 15.01 0.19 -17.27
N MET A 57 14.74 1.25 -18.02
CA MET A 57 15.67 2.38 -18.15
C MET A 57 15.97 3.09 -16.82
N ASN A 58 15.01 3.05 -15.88
CA ASN A 58 15.10 3.59 -14.53
C ASN A 58 15.40 2.51 -13.47
N ALA A 59 15.96 1.35 -13.84
CA ALA A 59 16.25 0.27 -12.90
C ALA A 59 17.12 0.70 -11.70
N ALA A 60 18.06 1.64 -11.92
CA ALA A 60 18.87 2.21 -10.85
C ALA A 60 18.03 2.99 -9.82
N ASP A 61 17.03 3.74 -10.28
CA ASP A 61 16.13 4.50 -9.42
C ASP A 61 15.20 3.57 -8.63
N VAL A 62 14.69 2.52 -9.28
CA VAL A 62 13.88 1.47 -8.63
C VAL A 62 14.68 0.81 -7.50
N ALA A 63 15.94 0.43 -7.76
CA ALA A 63 16.81 -0.14 -6.74
C ALA A 63 17.11 0.86 -5.60
N ALA A 64 17.40 2.12 -5.93
CA ALA A 64 17.67 3.16 -4.93
C ALA A 64 16.47 3.40 -4.01
N LYS A 65 15.24 3.46 -4.55
CA LYS A 65 14.01 3.58 -3.76
C LYS A 65 13.80 2.41 -2.81
N ALA A 66 14.05 1.19 -3.26
CA ALA A 66 13.96 0.00 -2.41
C ALA A 66 15.00 0.03 -1.28
N VAL A 67 16.24 0.41 -1.56
CA VAL A 67 17.28 0.59 -0.52
C VAL A 67 16.88 1.68 0.48
N GLU A 68 16.38 2.82 0.01
CA GLU A 68 15.89 3.90 0.86
C GLU A 68 14.73 3.45 1.75
N TYR A 69 13.77 2.70 1.20
CA TYR A 69 12.66 2.11 1.95
C TYR A 69 13.15 1.19 3.08
N PHE A 70 14.10 0.30 2.80
CA PHE A 70 14.65 -0.60 3.83
C PHE A 70 15.37 0.21 4.93
N ARG A 71 16.16 1.20 4.55
CA ARG A 71 16.89 2.03 5.50
C ARG A 71 15.96 2.89 6.37
N GLU A 72 15.01 3.59 5.76
CA GLU A 72 14.22 4.62 6.44
C GLU A 72 12.93 4.08 7.04
N SER A 73 12.26 3.16 6.36
CA SER A 73 10.99 2.59 6.81
C SER A 73 11.19 1.29 7.55
N VAL A 74 11.98 0.34 7.04
CA VAL A 74 12.21 -0.95 7.71
C VAL A 74 13.22 -0.82 8.86
N ASN A 75 14.14 0.15 8.80
CA ASN A 75 15.29 0.30 9.69
C ASN A 75 16.27 -0.89 9.57
N ALA A 76 16.60 -1.26 8.34
CA ALA A 76 17.55 -2.31 7.98
C ALA A 76 18.38 -1.91 6.74
N GLU A 77 19.60 -2.40 6.67
CA GLU A 77 20.45 -2.25 5.48
C GLU A 77 20.16 -3.38 4.49
N ILE A 78 20.15 -3.07 3.20
CA ILE A 78 20.02 -4.05 2.11
C ILE A 78 20.95 -3.66 0.96
N GLU A 79 21.73 -4.62 0.45
CA GLU A 79 22.63 -4.42 -0.68
C GLU A 79 21.94 -4.78 -2.00
N VAL A 80 22.33 -4.14 -3.11
CA VAL A 80 21.82 -4.51 -4.43
C VAL A 80 22.71 -5.59 -5.04
N ALA A 81 22.12 -6.74 -5.34
CA ALA A 81 22.70 -7.84 -6.10
C ALA A 81 22.31 -7.65 -7.58
N ASP A 82 23.14 -6.89 -8.32
CA ASP A 82 22.78 -6.35 -9.64
C ASP A 82 23.24 -7.24 -10.82
N ILE A 83 22.28 -7.82 -11.55
CA ILE A 83 22.46 -8.29 -12.93
C ILE A 83 21.33 -7.69 -13.75
N ARG A 84 21.66 -6.63 -14.50
CA ARG A 84 20.72 -5.98 -15.42
C ARG A 84 20.49 -6.82 -16.66
N SER A 85 21.53 -7.45 -17.21
CA SER A 85 21.41 -8.47 -18.25
C SER A 85 22.64 -9.39 -18.30
N SER A 86 22.45 -10.67 -18.60
CA SER A 86 23.55 -11.63 -18.85
C SER A 86 24.44 -11.27 -20.04
N ALA A 87 23.92 -10.50 -21.00
CA ALA A 87 24.64 -10.06 -22.20
C ALA A 87 25.60 -8.89 -21.95
N GLU A 88 25.34 -8.06 -20.94
CA GLU A 88 26.15 -6.87 -20.60
C GLU A 88 26.95 -7.03 -19.31
N ALA A 89 26.82 -8.18 -18.64
CA ALA A 89 27.45 -8.38 -17.35
C ALA A 89 28.95 -8.74 -17.49
N ASP A 90 29.80 -7.79 -17.07
CA ASP A 90 31.21 -8.02 -16.79
C ASP A 90 31.36 -9.15 -15.74
N THR A 91 32.31 -10.07 -15.93
CA THR A 91 32.56 -11.22 -15.06
C THR A 91 32.67 -10.80 -13.60
N VAL A 92 33.33 -9.69 -13.31
CA VAL A 92 33.47 -9.19 -11.92
C VAL A 92 32.12 -8.83 -11.31
N ARG A 93 31.20 -8.23 -12.07
CA ARG A 93 29.86 -7.88 -11.57
C ARG A 93 29.03 -9.11 -11.28
N ASN A 94 29.08 -10.10 -12.17
CA ASN A 94 28.41 -11.39 -11.96
C ASN A 94 28.92 -12.08 -10.69
N GLU A 95 30.24 -12.22 -10.54
CA GLU A 95 30.83 -12.84 -9.35
C GLU A 95 30.51 -12.05 -8.07
N THR A 96 30.49 -10.71 -8.14
CA THR A 96 30.09 -9.86 -7.00
C THR A 96 28.62 -10.10 -6.62
N MET A 97 27.73 -10.20 -7.61
CA MET A 97 26.32 -10.51 -7.38
C MET A 97 26.17 -11.87 -6.72
N LEU A 98 26.83 -12.90 -7.26
CA LEU A 98 26.75 -14.27 -6.74
C LEU A 98 27.33 -14.37 -5.32
N ALA A 99 28.43 -13.68 -5.03
CA ALA A 99 29.00 -13.61 -3.69
C ALA A 99 28.01 -12.97 -2.70
N ARG A 100 27.44 -11.82 -3.05
CA ARG A 100 26.40 -11.15 -2.25
C ARG A 100 25.19 -12.04 -2.00
N LEU A 101 24.66 -12.66 -3.05
CA LEU A 101 23.54 -13.58 -2.94
C LEU A 101 23.89 -14.79 -2.07
N GLY A 102 25.11 -15.34 -2.18
CA GLY A 102 25.58 -16.44 -1.36
C GLY A 102 25.61 -16.08 0.13
N GLU A 103 26.17 -14.92 0.48
CA GLU A 103 26.32 -14.43 1.85
C GLU A 103 25.00 -13.95 2.49
N ALA A 104 24.06 -13.50 1.67
CA ALA A 104 22.79 -12.97 2.14
C ALA A 104 21.99 -14.01 2.95
N ARG A 105 21.42 -13.59 4.08
CA ARG A 105 20.47 -14.37 4.86
C ARG A 105 19.03 -13.95 4.60
N TYR A 106 18.83 -12.75 4.08
CA TYR A 106 17.54 -12.24 3.62
C TYR A 106 17.66 -11.87 2.13
N VAL A 107 16.82 -12.45 1.27
CA VAL A 107 16.78 -12.16 -0.16
C VAL A 107 15.43 -11.56 -0.49
N PHE A 108 15.42 -10.44 -1.21
CA PHE A 108 14.21 -9.78 -1.67
C PHE A 108 14.25 -9.55 -3.19
N ALA A 109 13.15 -9.84 -3.85
CA ALA A 109 12.92 -9.54 -5.27
C ALA A 109 11.44 -9.17 -5.45
N GLY A 110 11.13 -8.17 -6.29
CA GLY A 110 9.75 -7.68 -6.41
C GLY A 110 9.35 -7.34 -7.84
N PRO A 111 9.30 -6.05 -8.21
CA PRO A 111 8.63 -5.58 -9.42
C PRO A 111 9.42 -5.95 -10.68
N GLY A 112 8.75 -5.99 -11.83
CA GLY A 112 9.40 -6.13 -13.14
C GLY A 112 8.77 -7.21 -14.02
N SER A 113 9.61 -8.01 -14.67
CA SER A 113 9.18 -9.03 -15.64
C SER A 113 9.60 -10.43 -15.17
N PRO A 114 8.64 -11.37 -15.02
CA PRO A 114 8.95 -12.75 -14.65
C PRO A 114 9.76 -13.47 -15.73
N SER A 115 9.40 -13.30 -17.00
CA SER A 115 10.08 -13.90 -18.14
C SER A 115 11.52 -13.37 -18.28
N TYR A 116 11.74 -12.08 -18.01
CA TYR A 116 13.07 -11.48 -17.98
C TYR A 116 13.92 -12.07 -16.85
N ALA A 117 13.35 -12.21 -15.65
CA ALA A 117 14.02 -12.80 -14.50
C ALA A 117 14.44 -14.25 -14.79
N LEU A 118 13.51 -15.09 -15.28
CA LEU A 118 13.79 -16.48 -15.65
C LEU A 118 14.90 -16.57 -16.70
N ARG A 119 14.85 -15.74 -17.75
CA ARG A 119 15.88 -15.73 -18.81
C ARG A 119 17.30 -15.51 -18.27
N HIS A 120 17.45 -14.78 -17.16
CA HIS A 120 18.76 -14.47 -16.57
C HIS A 120 19.13 -15.34 -15.37
N TRP A 121 18.17 -16.03 -14.76
CA TRP A 121 18.42 -16.91 -13.62
C TRP A 121 18.51 -18.38 -14.02
N THR A 122 17.66 -18.84 -14.95
CA THR A 122 17.63 -20.22 -15.42
C THR A 122 18.96 -20.58 -16.09
N GLY A 123 19.50 -21.75 -15.73
CA GLY A 123 20.81 -22.20 -16.22
C GLY A 123 22.01 -21.55 -15.53
N THR A 124 21.79 -20.76 -14.46
CA THR A 124 22.85 -20.19 -13.61
C THR A 124 22.84 -20.81 -12.22
N VAL A 125 23.75 -20.37 -11.33
CA VAL A 125 23.78 -20.84 -9.93
C VAL A 125 22.72 -20.16 -9.04
N VAL A 126 22.04 -19.12 -9.54
CA VAL A 126 21.07 -18.33 -8.75
C VAL A 126 19.95 -19.19 -8.14
N PRO A 127 19.27 -20.07 -8.90
CA PRO A 127 18.22 -20.92 -8.33
C PRO A 127 18.75 -21.84 -7.23
N GLN A 128 19.95 -22.39 -7.39
CA GLN A 128 20.59 -23.22 -6.37
C GLN A 128 20.89 -22.42 -5.10
N LEU A 129 21.41 -21.19 -5.22
CA LEU A 129 21.67 -20.32 -4.06
C LEU A 129 20.39 -19.94 -3.31
N LEU A 130 19.26 -19.78 -4.01
CA LEU A 130 17.95 -19.54 -3.38
C LEU A 130 17.42 -20.80 -2.69
N ALA A 131 17.45 -21.94 -3.37
CA ALA A 131 17.05 -23.23 -2.81
C ALA A 131 17.89 -23.60 -1.57
N ASP A 132 19.19 -23.30 -1.60
CA ASP A 132 20.12 -23.52 -0.49
C ASP A 132 19.72 -22.75 0.77
N LYS A 133 19.13 -21.55 0.64
CA LYS A 133 18.60 -20.78 1.78
C LYS A 133 17.37 -21.45 2.39
N LEU A 134 16.47 -21.95 1.54
CA LEU A 134 15.29 -22.69 1.97
C LEU A 134 15.65 -24.06 2.58
N ALA A 135 16.80 -24.64 2.20
CA ALA A 135 17.28 -25.91 2.74
C ALA A 135 18.12 -25.76 4.01
N ARG A 136 18.97 -24.72 4.10
CA ARG A 136 20.00 -24.61 5.16
C ARG A 136 19.82 -23.42 6.10
N GLY A 137 18.93 -22.49 5.79
CA GLY A 137 18.67 -21.31 6.61
C GLY A 137 18.73 -20.03 5.80
N GLY A 138 17.71 -19.20 5.96
CA GLY A 138 17.54 -17.93 5.26
C GLY A 138 16.08 -17.62 5.00
N VAL A 139 15.83 -16.39 4.55
CA VAL A 139 14.53 -15.92 4.12
C VAL A 139 14.61 -15.55 2.65
N VAL A 140 13.74 -16.15 1.83
CA VAL A 140 13.51 -15.75 0.43
C VAL A 140 12.16 -15.06 0.37
N THR A 141 12.14 -13.76 0.06
CA THR A 141 10.93 -12.93 -0.03
C THR A 141 10.75 -12.45 -1.46
N PHE A 142 9.80 -13.03 -2.19
CA PHE A 142 9.50 -12.61 -3.56
C PHE A 142 8.12 -11.95 -3.62
N ALA A 143 8.02 -10.88 -4.39
CA ALA A 143 6.79 -10.12 -4.59
C ALA A 143 6.48 -9.94 -6.07
N SER A 144 5.21 -9.65 -6.40
CA SER A 144 4.79 -9.25 -7.75
C SER A 144 5.44 -10.12 -8.85
N ALA A 145 6.07 -9.52 -9.86
CA ALA A 145 6.71 -10.23 -10.95
C ALA A 145 7.70 -11.33 -10.53
N ALA A 146 8.49 -11.11 -9.47
CA ALA A 146 9.40 -12.14 -8.98
C ALA A 146 8.64 -13.35 -8.41
N ALA A 147 7.52 -13.13 -7.70
CA ALA A 147 6.73 -14.20 -7.08
C ALA A 147 6.23 -15.25 -8.09
N LEU A 148 5.88 -14.83 -9.31
CA LEU A 148 5.49 -15.72 -10.41
C LEU A 148 6.55 -16.77 -10.74
N THR A 149 7.83 -16.51 -10.44
CA THR A 149 8.94 -17.42 -10.75
C THR A 149 9.13 -18.54 -9.73
N LEU A 150 8.47 -18.48 -8.56
CA LEU A 150 8.70 -19.41 -7.44
C LEU A 150 8.15 -20.82 -7.67
N GLY A 151 7.10 -20.94 -8.48
CA GLY A 151 6.37 -22.18 -8.69
C GLY A 151 6.97 -23.07 -9.76
N VAL A 152 6.24 -24.14 -10.09
CA VAL A 152 6.56 -25.06 -11.20
C VAL A 152 6.33 -24.42 -12.56
N ALA A 153 5.44 -23.44 -12.61
CA ALA A 153 5.05 -22.72 -13.80
C ALA A 153 4.92 -21.22 -13.50
N THR A 154 5.21 -20.42 -14.52
CA THR A 154 5.30 -18.96 -14.43
C THR A 154 4.46 -18.29 -15.51
N VAL A 155 3.66 -17.30 -15.13
CA VAL A 155 2.88 -16.49 -16.08
C VAL A 155 3.80 -15.47 -16.78
N PRO A 156 3.93 -15.49 -18.12
CA PRO A 156 4.62 -14.45 -18.87
C PRO A 156 3.65 -13.25 -19.09
N VAL A 157 3.37 -12.52 -18.00
CA VAL A 157 2.27 -11.54 -17.97
C VAL A 157 2.42 -10.43 -19.00
N TYR A 158 3.63 -9.93 -19.27
CA TYR A 158 3.82 -8.87 -20.25
C TYR A 158 3.59 -9.36 -21.68
N GLU A 159 4.04 -10.57 -21.98
CA GLU A 159 3.83 -11.21 -23.27
C GLU A 159 2.33 -11.44 -23.50
N ILE A 160 1.59 -11.95 -22.52
CA ILE A 160 0.15 -12.20 -22.65
C ILE A 160 -0.64 -10.89 -22.67
N TYR A 161 -0.44 -10.00 -21.70
CA TYR A 161 -1.28 -8.82 -21.50
C TYR A 161 -0.89 -7.62 -22.38
N LYS A 162 0.42 -7.37 -22.57
CA LYS A 162 0.90 -6.20 -23.32
C LYS A 162 1.22 -6.51 -24.77
N VAL A 163 1.82 -7.67 -25.06
CA VAL A 163 2.18 -8.07 -26.44
C VAL A 163 1.01 -8.75 -27.15
N GLY A 164 0.14 -9.43 -26.41
CA GLY A 164 -1.02 -10.15 -26.96
C GLY A 164 -0.70 -11.59 -27.40
N ALA A 165 0.30 -12.22 -26.80
CA ALA A 165 0.58 -13.64 -27.01
C ALA A 165 -0.57 -14.51 -26.48
N ASP A 166 -0.73 -15.70 -27.07
CA ASP A 166 -1.68 -16.70 -26.58
C ASP A 166 -1.34 -17.12 -25.14
N PRO A 167 -2.34 -17.46 -24.29
CA PRO A 167 -2.10 -17.91 -22.93
C PRO A 167 -1.21 -19.17 -22.91
N HIS A 168 -0.13 -19.14 -22.12
CA HIS A 168 0.80 -20.26 -21.96
C HIS A 168 1.61 -20.10 -20.66
N TRP A 169 2.18 -21.20 -20.18
CA TRP A 169 3.12 -21.20 -19.06
C TRP A 169 4.57 -21.18 -19.54
N LEU A 170 5.43 -20.47 -18.80
CA LEU A 170 6.86 -20.75 -18.78
C LEU A 170 7.17 -21.73 -17.65
N GLU A 171 8.28 -22.46 -17.76
CA GLU A 171 8.83 -23.25 -16.66
C GLU A 171 9.34 -22.30 -15.55
N GLY A 172 8.91 -22.54 -14.31
CA GLY A 172 9.33 -21.74 -13.16
C GLY A 172 10.65 -22.24 -12.55
N LEU A 173 11.09 -21.59 -11.46
CA LEU A 173 12.29 -22.01 -10.73
C LEU A 173 12.04 -23.21 -9.79
N ASP A 174 10.77 -23.55 -9.56
CA ASP A 174 10.32 -24.62 -8.66
C ASP A 174 10.92 -24.54 -7.24
N LEU A 175 11.03 -23.33 -6.69
CA LEU A 175 11.48 -23.13 -5.31
C LEU A 175 10.42 -23.55 -4.29
N LEU A 176 9.14 -23.58 -4.68
CA LEU A 176 8.05 -24.09 -3.85
C LEU A 176 8.18 -25.58 -3.51
N ALA A 177 8.91 -26.36 -4.32
CA ALA A 177 9.21 -27.76 -4.00
C ALA A 177 9.86 -27.95 -2.62
N ALA A 178 10.59 -26.95 -2.12
CA ALA A 178 11.17 -26.98 -0.76
C ALA A 178 10.11 -27.04 0.35
N THR A 179 8.88 -26.62 0.06
CA THR A 179 7.72 -26.69 0.95
C THR A 179 6.89 -27.96 0.75
N GLY A 180 7.11 -28.69 -0.35
CA GLY A 180 6.28 -29.81 -0.78
C GLY A 180 5.00 -29.41 -1.52
N LEU A 181 4.76 -28.11 -1.75
CA LEU A 181 3.66 -27.63 -2.56
C LEU A 181 4.03 -27.66 -4.05
N HIS A 182 3.23 -28.35 -4.85
CA HIS A 182 3.32 -28.37 -6.31
C HIS A 182 2.36 -27.32 -6.87
N ALA A 183 2.82 -26.09 -7.08
CA ALA A 183 1.94 -24.98 -7.46
C ALA A 183 2.58 -23.96 -8.40
N ALA A 184 1.75 -23.30 -9.20
CA ALA A 184 2.04 -22.02 -9.82
C ALA A 184 1.62 -20.89 -8.87
N VAL A 185 2.45 -19.85 -8.74
CA VAL A 185 2.13 -18.69 -7.89
C VAL A 185 1.57 -17.59 -8.78
N ILE A 186 0.45 -16.97 -8.39
CA ILE A 186 -0.12 -15.81 -9.07
C ILE A 186 -0.32 -14.67 -8.04
N PRO A 187 0.56 -13.66 -8.03
CA PRO A 187 0.39 -12.44 -7.23
C PRO A 187 -0.64 -11.52 -7.89
N HIS A 188 -0.94 -10.36 -7.29
CA HIS A 188 -1.97 -9.45 -7.81
C HIS A 188 -3.29 -10.19 -8.13
N TYR A 189 -3.66 -11.15 -7.28
CA TYR A 189 -4.68 -12.13 -7.62
C TYR A 189 -6.07 -11.50 -7.73
N ASN A 190 -6.37 -10.53 -6.87
CA ASN A 190 -7.58 -9.72 -6.90
C ASN A 190 -7.46 -8.40 -7.69
N ASN A 191 -6.41 -8.22 -8.50
CA ASN A 191 -6.18 -6.97 -9.23
C ASN A 191 -7.44 -6.48 -9.98
N ALA A 192 -7.74 -5.20 -9.82
CA ALA A 192 -8.92 -4.55 -10.37
C ALA A 192 -8.60 -3.26 -11.17
N GLU A 193 -7.34 -3.01 -11.51
CA GLU A 193 -6.91 -1.82 -12.24
C GLU A 193 -7.57 -1.65 -13.62
N GLY A 194 -8.03 -2.75 -14.23
CA GLY A 194 -8.65 -2.74 -15.54
C GLY A 194 -9.93 -1.90 -15.64
N GLY A 195 -10.64 -1.67 -14.53
CA GLY A 195 -11.87 -0.89 -14.46
C GLY A 195 -13.02 -1.49 -15.26
N ASN A 196 -12.98 -1.37 -16.59
CA ASN A 196 -14.00 -1.87 -17.53
C ASN A 196 -13.71 -3.28 -18.09
N HIS A 197 -12.61 -3.92 -17.68
CA HIS A 197 -12.25 -5.27 -18.09
C HIS A 197 -11.60 -6.05 -16.94
N ASP A 198 -11.68 -7.38 -17.01
CA ASP A 198 -11.16 -8.28 -15.99
C ASP A 198 -9.62 -8.32 -16.04
N THR A 199 -9.01 -7.86 -14.95
CA THR A 199 -7.54 -7.84 -14.77
C THR A 199 -7.11 -8.63 -13.55
N ARG A 200 -8.02 -9.40 -12.95
CA ARG A 200 -7.70 -10.33 -11.87
C ARG A 200 -6.66 -11.34 -12.34
N TYR A 201 -6.00 -11.96 -11.37
CA TYR A 201 -5.02 -13.02 -11.60
C TYR A 201 -3.80 -12.50 -12.38
N CYS A 202 -3.22 -11.38 -11.93
CA CYS A 202 -2.07 -10.73 -12.58
C CYS A 202 -2.37 -10.37 -14.06
N TYR A 203 -3.42 -9.59 -14.31
CA TYR A 203 -3.86 -9.12 -15.63
C TYR A 203 -4.29 -10.22 -16.63
N LEU A 204 -4.42 -11.48 -16.20
CA LEU A 204 -4.91 -12.55 -17.05
C LEU A 204 -6.42 -12.43 -17.31
N GLY A 205 -7.18 -12.17 -16.25
CA GLY A 205 -8.64 -12.34 -16.20
C GLY A 205 -9.05 -13.82 -16.18
N GLU A 206 -10.29 -14.09 -15.77
CA GLU A 206 -10.81 -15.45 -15.59
C GLU A 206 -10.70 -16.30 -16.87
N GLN A 207 -10.99 -15.70 -18.03
CA GLN A 207 -11.00 -16.42 -19.30
C GLN A 207 -9.62 -17.01 -19.65
N ARG A 208 -8.54 -16.26 -19.43
CA ARG A 208 -7.18 -16.74 -19.75
C ARG A 208 -6.67 -17.70 -18.69
N LEU A 209 -6.91 -17.40 -17.40
CA LEU A 209 -6.50 -18.28 -16.32
C LEU A 209 -7.16 -19.66 -16.45
N ALA A 210 -8.45 -19.75 -16.76
CA ALA A 210 -9.15 -21.02 -16.89
C ALA A 210 -8.61 -21.91 -18.03
N VAL A 211 -8.02 -21.32 -19.08
CA VAL A 211 -7.34 -22.06 -20.15
C VAL A 211 -5.99 -22.56 -19.64
N MET A 212 -5.19 -21.65 -19.09
CA MET A 212 -3.86 -21.97 -18.57
C MET A 212 -3.91 -23.01 -17.45
N GLU A 213 -4.89 -22.93 -16.55
CA GLU A 213 -5.07 -23.88 -15.44
C GLU A 213 -5.16 -25.34 -15.92
N ARG A 214 -5.73 -25.59 -17.10
CA ARG A 214 -5.84 -26.95 -17.69
C ARG A 214 -4.53 -27.47 -18.27
N GLU A 215 -3.57 -26.58 -18.51
CA GLU A 215 -2.25 -26.89 -19.05
C GLU A 215 -1.20 -27.01 -17.94
N LEU A 216 -1.58 -26.78 -16.68
CA LEU A 216 -0.69 -27.03 -15.55
C LEU A 216 -0.33 -28.52 -15.46
N PRO A 217 0.85 -28.86 -14.92
CA PRO A 217 1.21 -30.23 -14.62
C PRO A 217 0.16 -30.94 -13.76
N GLU A 218 0.04 -32.28 -13.90
CA GLU A 218 -0.83 -33.08 -13.02
C GLU A 218 -0.51 -32.81 -11.55
N ASP A 219 -1.55 -32.76 -10.72
CA ASP A 219 -1.49 -32.43 -9.28
C ASP A 219 -0.97 -31.01 -8.94
N ALA A 220 -0.65 -30.16 -9.93
CA ALA A 220 -0.32 -28.77 -9.68
C ALA A 220 -1.59 -27.92 -9.47
N PHE A 221 -1.49 -26.91 -8.60
CA PHE A 221 -2.56 -25.96 -8.36
C PHE A 221 -2.08 -24.51 -8.48
N VAL A 222 -3.00 -23.56 -8.45
CA VAL A 222 -2.70 -22.12 -8.41
C VAL A 222 -2.75 -21.61 -6.98
N LEU A 223 -1.64 -21.04 -6.52
CA LEU A 223 -1.56 -20.30 -5.27
C LEU A 223 -1.67 -18.80 -5.58
N GLY A 224 -2.88 -18.26 -5.42
CA GLY A 224 -3.18 -16.85 -5.58
C GLY A 224 -2.83 -16.04 -4.35
N VAL A 225 -2.14 -14.91 -4.51
CA VAL A 225 -1.87 -13.96 -3.44
C VAL A 225 -2.38 -12.58 -3.84
N ASP A 226 -3.34 -12.06 -3.06
CA ASP A 226 -3.93 -10.75 -3.28
C ASP A 226 -2.95 -9.60 -3.11
N GLU A 227 -3.30 -8.46 -3.68
CA GLU A 227 -2.59 -7.20 -3.47
C GLU A 227 -2.54 -6.84 -1.97
N HIS A 228 -1.44 -6.22 -1.55
CA HIS A 228 -1.15 -5.89 -0.15
C HIS A 228 -1.32 -7.08 0.83
N THR A 229 -1.12 -8.31 0.33
CA THR A 229 -1.21 -9.55 1.11
C THR A 229 0.09 -10.33 0.98
N ALA A 230 0.45 -11.03 2.05
CA ALA A 230 1.63 -11.87 2.09
C ALA A 230 1.31 -13.23 2.72
N VAL A 231 1.92 -14.29 2.19
CA VAL A 231 2.01 -15.59 2.86
C VAL A 231 3.45 -15.86 3.26
N VAL A 232 3.66 -16.13 4.54
CA VAL A 232 4.95 -16.53 5.11
C VAL A 232 4.89 -18.02 5.39
N ILE A 233 5.59 -18.81 4.60
CA ILE A 233 5.70 -20.26 4.76
C ILE A 233 6.95 -20.54 5.60
N ASP A 234 6.74 -21.10 6.79
CA ASP A 234 7.79 -21.51 7.71
C ASP A 234 8.08 -23.00 7.53
N LEU A 235 9.21 -23.31 6.89
CA LEU A 235 9.59 -24.69 6.57
C LEU A 235 10.05 -25.47 7.81
N ASP A 236 10.36 -24.79 8.91
CA ASP A 236 10.73 -25.42 10.17
C ASP A 236 9.50 -25.75 11.01
N ALA A 237 8.52 -24.84 11.05
CA ALA A 237 7.25 -25.05 11.74
C ALA A 237 6.27 -25.94 10.94
N GLY A 238 6.41 -25.97 9.60
CA GLY A 238 5.48 -26.68 8.72
C GLY A 238 4.15 -25.94 8.53
N ASP A 239 4.14 -24.61 8.75
CA ASP A 239 2.95 -23.77 8.66
C ASP A 239 3.14 -22.59 7.69
N ALA A 240 2.02 -21.97 7.35
CA ALA A 240 1.90 -20.79 6.52
C ALA A 240 1.01 -19.78 7.23
N THR A 241 1.55 -18.58 7.45
CA THR A 241 0.82 -17.45 8.05
C THR A 241 0.48 -16.42 7.00
N ILE A 242 -0.80 -16.04 6.93
CA ILE A 242 -1.31 -15.05 5.98
C ILE A 242 -1.41 -13.71 6.70
N ALA A 243 -0.87 -12.66 6.09
CA ALA A 243 -0.87 -11.31 6.64
C ALA A 243 -1.17 -10.29 5.53
N GLY A 244 -1.54 -9.07 5.93
CA GLY A 244 -1.92 -8.02 4.99
C GLY A 244 -3.43 -7.79 4.98
N LEU A 245 -3.96 -7.36 3.84
CA LEU A 245 -5.33 -6.83 3.74
C LEU A 245 -6.32 -7.74 3.03
N GLY A 246 -5.85 -8.65 2.19
CA GLY A 246 -6.67 -9.56 1.39
C GLY A 246 -6.55 -11.01 1.84
N VAL A 247 -6.62 -11.92 0.86
CA VAL A 247 -6.60 -13.37 1.10
C VAL A 247 -5.51 -14.06 0.27
N VAL A 248 -5.24 -15.30 0.65
CA VAL A 248 -4.51 -16.25 -0.18
C VAL A 248 -5.52 -17.26 -0.72
N THR A 249 -5.51 -17.50 -2.03
CA THR A 249 -6.44 -18.41 -2.68
C THR A 249 -5.73 -19.68 -3.12
N VAL A 250 -6.24 -20.84 -2.73
CA VAL A 250 -5.87 -22.13 -3.31
C VAL A 250 -6.89 -22.46 -4.39
N ARG A 251 -6.45 -22.47 -5.66
CA ARG A 251 -7.30 -22.76 -6.81
C ARG A 251 -6.85 -24.01 -7.55
N SER A 252 -7.78 -24.95 -7.77
CA SER A 252 -7.55 -26.20 -8.49
C SER A 252 -8.84 -26.67 -9.16
N ASP A 253 -8.76 -27.04 -10.45
CA ASP A 253 -9.90 -27.43 -11.28
C ASP A 253 -11.06 -26.42 -11.25
N GLY A 254 -10.75 -25.13 -11.24
CA GLY A 254 -11.73 -24.04 -11.12
C GLY A 254 -12.36 -23.88 -9.73
N ARG A 255 -12.05 -24.76 -8.77
CA ARG A 255 -12.47 -24.59 -7.36
C ARG A 255 -11.49 -23.65 -6.68
N SER A 256 -12.00 -22.64 -5.99
CA SER A 256 -11.18 -21.70 -5.20
C SER A 256 -11.53 -21.81 -3.73
N THR A 257 -10.52 -21.83 -2.86
CA THR A 257 -10.67 -21.75 -1.41
C THR A 257 -9.79 -20.62 -0.89
N GLU A 258 -10.41 -19.66 -0.22
CA GLU A 258 -9.74 -18.48 0.32
C GLU A 258 -9.30 -18.73 1.77
N ILE A 259 -8.10 -18.25 2.10
CA ILE A 259 -7.52 -18.26 3.43
C ILE A 259 -7.28 -16.80 3.84
N PRO A 260 -8.04 -16.25 4.79
CA PRO A 260 -8.01 -14.83 5.09
C PRO A 260 -6.76 -14.42 5.89
N ALA A 261 -6.34 -13.16 5.74
CA ALA A 261 -5.30 -12.57 6.58
C ALA A 261 -5.57 -12.72 8.08
N GLY A 262 -4.51 -12.94 8.84
CA GLY A 262 -4.56 -13.31 10.26
C GLY A 262 -4.67 -14.80 10.52
N SER A 263 -4.86 -15.63 9.48
CA SER A 263 -4.89 -17.09 9.61
C SER A 263 -3.49 -17.69 9.61
N THR A 264 -3.33 -18.80 10.32
CA THR A 264 -2.19 -19.70 10.21
C THR A 264 -2.73 -21.10 9.92
N VAL A 265 -2.23 -21.72 8.85
CA VAL A 265 -2.61 -23.07 8.41
C VAL A 265 -1.35 -23.89 8.20
N THR A 266 -1.42 -25.21 8.30
CA THR A 266 -0.31 -26.08 7.96
C THR A 266 -0.09 -26.14 6.45
N ILE A 267 1.15 -26.39 6.02
CA ILE A 267 1.45 -26.59 4.59
C ILE A 267 0.68 -27.79 4.03
N SER A 268 0.47 -28.84 4.84
CA SER A 268 -0.35 -29.98 4.46
C SER A 268 -1.82 -29.63 4.23
N GLU A 269 -2.40 -28.72 5.01
CA GLU A 269 -3.79 -28.29 4.79
C GLU A 269 -3.96 -27.56 3.46
N ILE A 270 -2.97 -26.74 3.05
CA ILE A 270 -2.95 -26.10 1.73
C ILE A 270 -2.96 -27.18 0.63
N ALA A 271 -2.11 -28.20 0.75
CA ALA A 271 -2.04 -29.31 -0.20
C ALA A 271 -3.34 -30.15 -0.23
N ASP A 272 -3.95 -30.41 0.92
CA ASP A 272 -5.21 -31.16 1.03
C ASP A 272 -6.37 -30.39 0.39
N VAL A 273 -6.44 -29.07 0.60
CA VAL A 273 -7.41 -28.18 -0.05
C VAL A 273 -7.25 -28.22 -1.57
N ALA A 274 -6.00 -28.13 -2.07
CA ALA A 274 -5.72 -28.24 -3.51
C ALA A 274 -6.21 -29.58 -4.07
N ALA A 275 -5.92 -30.69 -3.37
CA ALA A 275 -6.36 -32.03 -3.74
C ALA A 275 -7.88 -32.28 -3.58
N GLY A 276 -8.67 -31.29 -3.14
CA GLY A 276 -10.11 -31.42 -2.92
C GLY A 276 -10.47 -32.28 -1.70
N ARG A 277 -9.52 -32.51 -0.79
CA ARG A 277 -9.69 -33.26 0.46
C ARG A 277 -9.97 -32.24 1.57
N ALA A 278 -11.22 -31.84 1.74
CA ALA A 278 -11.56 -30.89 2.81
C ALA A 278 -11.20 -31.49 4.19
N PRO A 279 -10.59 -30.72 5.12
CA PRO A 279 -10.34 -31.22 6.46
C PRO A 279 -11.67 -31.49 7.18
N ARG A 280 -11.79 -32.67 7.80
CA ARG A 280 -12.85 -32.95 8.78
C ARG A 280 -12.67 -31.96 9.93
N ALA A 281 -13.56 -30.98 10.01
CA ALA A 281 -13.62 -30.09 11.16
C ALA A 281 -13.97 -30.92 12.42
N ASP A 282 -12.97 -31.21 13.26
CA ASP A 282 -13.20 -31.49 14.69
C ASP A 282 -13.62 -30.18 15.37
N ARG A 283 -14.87 -29.77 15.15
CA ARG A 283 -15.56 -28.81 15.99
C ARG A 283 -16.21 -29.58 17.13
N GLN A 284 -15.52 -29.68 18.26
CA GLN A 284 -16.22 -29.80 19.54
C GLN A 284 -16.87 -28.45 19.85
N ALA A 285 -18.18 -28.36 19.57
CA ALA A 285 -19.10 -27.43 20.20
C ALA A 285 -20.47 -28.14 20.34
N PRO A 286 -21.24 -27.87 21.42
CA PRO A 286 -22.24 -28.78 21.94
C PRO A 286 -23.50 -28.86 21.08
N GLU A 287 -24.15 -30.02 21.17
CA GLU A 287 -25.39 -30.40 20.49
C GLU A 287 -26.49 -29.33 20.65
N GLY A 288 -26.97 -28.83 19.51
CA GLY A 288 -28.07 -27.89 19.40
C GLY A 288 -28.81 -28.11 18.09
N ASP A 289 -29.74 -29.05 18.14
CA ASP A 289 -30.90 -29.30 17.27
C ASP A 289 -30.72 -29.46 15.74
N ARG A 290 -31.11 -30.64 15.28
CA ARG A 290 -31.23 -31.01 13.87
C ARG A 290 -32.53 -30.45 13.33
N SER A 291 -32.47 -29.66 12.26
CA SER A 291 -33.56 -29.65 11.28
C SER A 291 -33.00 -29.59 9.87
N ASP A 292 -33.59 -30.47 9.06
CA ASP A 292 -33.23 -30.93 7.74
C ASP A 292 -33.82 -30.00 6.67
N ALA A 293 -33.03 -29.59 5.68
CA ALA A 293 -33.47 -29.39 4.31
C ALA A 293 -32.29 -29.05 3.39
N SER A 294 -32.00 -29.98 2.50
CA SER A 294 -31.06 -29.86 1.39
C SER A 294 -31.68 -29.02 0.26
N GLN A 295 -31.04 -27.92 -0.17
CA GLN A 295 -31.12 -27.40 -1.55
C GLN A 295 -29.81 -26.70 -1.96
N PRO A 296 -29.29 -26.94 -3.17
CA PRO A 296 -28.13 -26.23 -3.71
C PRO A 296 -28.55 -24.84 -4.18
N SER A 297 -27.89 -23.80 -3.66
CA SER A 297 -28.11 -22.43 -4.12
C SER A 297 -27.36 -22.17 -5.44
N PRO A 298 -27.99 -21.50 -6.42
CA PRO A 298 -27.36 -21.18 -7.69
C PRO A 298 -26.27 -20.12 -7.50
N VAL A 299 -25.18 -20.27 -8.23
CA VAL A 299 -24.13 -19.26 -8.39
C VAL A 299 -24.78 -18.03 -9.04
N GLY A 300 -25.09 -17.03 -8.23
CA GLY A 300 -25.54 -15.74 -8.70
C GLY A 300 -24.33 -14.91 -9.12
N ASP A 301 -24.37 -14.39 -10.33
CA ASP A 301 -23.51 -13.32 -10.83
C ASP A 301 -23.60 -12.12 -9.87
N ALA A 302 -22.70 -12.08 -8.88
CA ALA A 302 -22.46 -10.88 -8.12
C ALA A 302 -21.53 -10.01 -8.98
N GLU A 303 -22.06 -8.91 -9.50
CA GLU A 303 -21.25 -7.82 -10.03
C GLU A 303 -20.15 -7.48 -8.99
N PRO A 304 -18.87 -7.41 -9.40
CA PRO A 304 -17.78 -7.15 -8.47
C PRO A 304 -17.95 -5.74 -7.88
N GLN A 305 -18.17 -5.67 -6.57
CA GLN A 305 -18.02 -4.44 -5.80
C GLN A 305 -16.54 -4.03 -5.88
N PRO A 306 -16.22 -2.79 -6.27
CA PRO A 306 -14.83 -2.34 -6.29
C PRO A 306 -14.34 -2.20 -4.84
N SER A 307 -13.61 -3.20 -4.34
CA SER A 307 -12.70 -3.01 -3.21
C SER A 307 -11.64 -2.01 -3.69
N GLY A 308 -11.68 -0.79 -3.16
CA GLY A 308 -10.70 0.24 -3.54
C GLY A 308 -9.33 -0.11 -3.00
N SER A 309 -8.27 0.37 -3.65
CA SER A 309 -6.92 0.22 -3.11
C SER A 309 -6.77 0.97 -1.78
N PRO A 310 -5.81 0.56 -0.92
CA PRO A 310 -5.65 1.16 0.41
C PRO A 310 -5.35 2.66 0.35
N LEU A 311 -4.57 3.12 -0.64
CA LEU A 311 -4.31 4.53 -0.86
C LEU A 311 -5.62 5.29 -1.17
N MET A 312 -6.47 4.73 -2.03
CA MET A 312 -7.74 5.37 -2.40
C MET A 312 -8.78 5.35 -1.28
N GLU A 313 -8.73 4.38 -0.37
CA GLU A 313 -9.49 4.42 0.87
C GLU A 313 -9.01 5.55 1.79
N SER A 314 -7.70 5.71 1.93
CA SER A 314 -7.15 6.80 2.74
C SER A 314 -7.45 8.19 2.14
N VAL A 315 -7.32 8.37 0.82
CA VAL A 315 -7.70 9.61 0.14
C VAL A 315 -9.16 9.97 0.45
N ARG A 316 -10.08 9.01 0.35
CA ARG A 316 -11.50 9.23 0.66
C ARG A 316 -11.71 9.63 2.13
N ALA A 317 -11.04 8.97 3.07
CA ALA A 317 -11.12 9.31 4.48
C ALA A 317 -10.64 10.75 4.76
N HIS A 318 -9.55 11.20 4.10
CA HIS A 318 -9.05 12.56 4.20
C HIS A 318 -10.00 13.59 3.56
N GLU A 319 -10.62 13.28 2.41
CA GLU A 319 -11.62 14.15 1.81
C GLU A 319 -12.84 14.34 2.72
N GLU A 320 -13.33 13.28 3.35
CA GLU A 320 -14.43 13.32 4.32
C GLU A 320 -14.06 14.13 5.57
N ALA A 321 -12.88 13.88 6.14
CA ALA A 321 -12.38 14.62 7.29
C ALA A 321 -12.20 16.12 6.99
N PHE A 322 -11.67 16.46 5.82
CA PHE A 322 -11.54 17.84 5.37
C PHE A 322 -12.90 18.50 5.19
N ALA A 323 -13.86 17.81 4.55
CA ALA A 323 -15.22 18.32 4.39
C ALA A 323 -15.88 18.60 5.74
N ALA A 324 -15.69 17.73 6.74
CA ALA A 324 -16.19 17.93 8.09
C ALA A 324 -15.53 19.14 8.79
N ALA A 325 -14.20 19.30 8.68
CA ALA A 325 -13.47 20.44 9.22
C ALA A 325 -13.93 21.77 8.60
N VAL A 326 -14.12 21.80 7.28
CA VAL A 326 -14.67 22.95 6.54
C VAL A 326 -16.09 23.28 7.02
N ALA A 327 -16.96 22.28 7.17
CA ALA A 327 -18.32 22.48 7.65
C ALA A 327 -18.36 23.05 9.08
N ALA A 328 -17.40 22.64 9.93
CA ALA A 328 -17.23 23.15 11.29
C ALA A 328 -16.53 24.52 11.36
N ARG A 329 -16.04 25.06 10.23
CA ARG A 329 -15.15 26.24 10.16
C ARG A 329 -13.87 26.09 10.97
N ASP A 330 -13.40 24.85 11.14
CA ASP A 330 -12.14 24.54 11.79
C ASP A 330 -11.00 24.52 10.75
N VAL A 331 -10.40 25.69 10.56
CA VAL A 331 -9.30 25.90 9.60
C VAL A 331 -8.05 25.10 9.98
N GLU A 332 -7.77 24.96 11.28
CA GLU A 332 -6.58 24.25 11.76
C GLU A 332 -6.68 22.76 11.41
N SER A 333 -7.82 22.13 11.69
CA SER A 333 -8.05 20.74 11.32
C SER A 333 -8.07 20.54 9.81
N ALA A 334 -8.64 21.47 9.03
CA ALA A 334 -8.63 21.40 7.57
C ALA A 334 -7.20 21.43 6.99
N VAL A 335 -6.32 22.30 7.52
CA VAL A 335 -4.90 22.36 7.13
C VAL A 335 -4.16 21.08 7.53
N ARG A 336 -4.40 20.59 8.75
CA ARG A 336 -3.79 19.34 9.23
C ARG A 336 -4.12 18.18 8.29
N THR A 337 -5.39 18.00 7.92
CA THR A 337 -5.82 16.94 6.99
C THR A 337 -5.14 17.04 5.62
N ILE A 338 -4.91 18.24 5.09
CA ILE A 338 -4.17 18.43 3.83
C ILE A 338 -2.72 17.96 3.98
N LEU A 339 -2.05 18.36 5.06
CA LEU A 339 -0.64 17.99 5.29
C LEU A 339 -0.48 16.50 5.59
N ASP A 340 -1.42 15.90 6.31
CA ASP A 340 -1.43 14.47 6.60
C ASP A 340 -1.57 13.66 5.29
N LEU A 341 -2.48 14.07 4.39
CA LEU A 341 -2.61 13.43 3.07
C LEU A 341 -1.34 13.59 2.21
N ASP A 342 -0.69 14.75 2.22
CA ASP A 342 0.58 14.96 1.52
C ASP A 342 1.67 14.02 2.02
N GLY A 343 1.77 13.86 3.35
CA GLY A 343 2.70 12.92 3.99
C GLY A 343 2.43 11.46 3.59
N GLU A 344 1.16 11.05 3.52
CA GLU A 344 0.80 9.72 3.05
C GLU A 344 1.15 9.52 1.57
N LEU A 345 0.77 10.45 0.68
CA LEU A 345 1.13 10.37 -0.74
C LEU A 345 2.65 10.24 -0.93
N GLN A 346 3.44 10.96 -0.13
CA GLN A 346 4.89 10.82 -0.15
C GLN A 346 5.36 9.43 0.29
N ALA A 347 4.77 8.85 1.35
CA ALA A 347 5.11 7.51 1.80
C ALA A 347 4.75 6.43 0.76
N TRP A 348 3.62 6.59 0.08
CA TRP A 348 3.15 5.70 -0.99
C TRP A 348 3.95 5.87 -2.29
N SER A 349 4.58 7.02 -2.54
CA SER A 349 5.41 7.27 -3.74
C SER A 349 6.67 6.39 -3.88
N ARG A 350 7.05 5.72 -2.79
CA ARG A 350 8.14 4.73 -2.74
C ARG A 350 7.74 3.40 -3.36
N ASP A 351 6.45 3.11 -3.41
CA ASP A 351 5.92 1.97 -4.14
C ASP A 351 6.08 2.22 -5.65
N THR A 352 6.73 1.27 -6.33
CA THR A 352 7.24 1.46 -7.69
C THR A 352 6.20 1.19 -8.78
N LEU A 353 4.97 0.82 -8.41
CA LEU A 353 3.88 0.63 -9.35
C LEU A 353 3.35 2.00 -9.80
N GLN A 354 3.42 2.24 -11.11
CA GLN A 354 2.81 3.41 -11.74
C GLN A 354 1.30 3.21 -11.79
N SER A 355 0.57 3.62 -10.75
CA SER A 355 -0.89 3.61 -10.74
C SER A 355 -1.45 5.03 -10.93
N ASP A 356 -2.58 5.15 -11.63
CA ASP A 356 -3.37 6.38 -11.76
C ASP A 356 -3.85 6.95 -10.40
N GLU A 357 -3.65 6.19 -9.31
CA GLU A 357 -4.10 6.50 -7.96
C GLU A 357 -3.31 7.64 -7.35
N MET A 358 -2.01 7.72 -7.63
CA MET A 358 -1.18 8.84 -7.19
C MET A 358 -1.64 10.17 -7.81
N ASP A 359 -2.08 10.13 -9.07
CA ASP A 359 -2.63 11.30 -9.74
C ASP A 359 -3.99 11.70 -9.16
N ARG A 360 -4.86 10.72 -8.86
CA ARG A 360 -6.14 10.96 -8.18
C ARG A 360 -5.93 11.52 -6.77
N GLY A 361 -5.02 10.97 -5.99
CA GLY A 361 -4.67 11.47 -4.66
C GLY A 361 -4.13 12.90 -4.70
N ARG A 362 -3.24 13.22 -5.66
CA ARG A 362 -2.75 14.58 -5.88
C ARG A 362 -3.85 15.55 -6.31
N ALA A 363 -4.81 15.09 -7.12
CA ALA A 363 -5.97 15.88 -7.53
C ALA A 363 -6.87 16.21 -6.32
N ALA A 364 -7.12 15.23 -5.44
CA ALA A 364 -7.86 15.42 -4.19
C ALA A 364 -7.16 16.45 -3.28
N LEU A 365 -5.84 16.31 -3.08
CA LEU A 365 -5.02 17.27 -2.31
C LEU A 365 -5.16 18.70 -2.87
N ARG A 366 -5.01 18.87 -4.19
CA ARG A 366 -5.16 20.17 -4.87
C ARG A 366 -6.57 20.75 -4.69
N SER A 367 -7.60 19.91 -4.78
CA SER A 367 -9.00 20.31 -4.57
C SER A 367 -9.20 20.85 -3.15
N MET A 368 -8.67 20.17 -2.13
CA MET A 368 -8.74 20.64 -0.74
C MET A 368 -8.02 21.98 -0.53
N VAL A 369 -6.82 22.15 -1.12
CA VAL A 369 -6.09 23.43 -1.08
C VAL A 369 -6.89 24.57 -1.71
N VAL A 370 -7.53 24.33 -2.86
CA VAL A 370 -8.38 25.34 -3.53
C VAL A 370 -9.58 25.71 -2.64
N ARG A 371 -10.29 24.71 -2.10
CA ARG A 371 -11.45 24.94 -1.20
C ARG A 371 -11.05 25.68 0.08
N LEU A 372 -9.88 25.40 0.64
CA LEU A 372 -9.36 26.16 1.77
C LEU A 372 -9.06 27.61 1.37
N GLY A 373 -8.49 27.83 0.19
CA GLY A 373 -8.28 29.16 -0.38
C GLY A 373 -9.58 29.95 -0.56
N GLU A 374 -10.65 29.32 -1.02
CA GLU A 374 -11.98 29.94 -1.14
C GLU A 374 -12.54 30.38 0.22
N LEU A 375 -12.36 29.59 1.27
CA LEU A 375 -12.73 29.99 2.64
C LEU A 375 -11.89 31.17 3.13
N ALA A 376 -10.58 31.13 2.84
CA ALA A 376 -9.67 32.19 3.20
C ALA A 376 -9.99 33.51 2.49
N GLN A 377 -10.57 33.52 1.28
CA GLN A 377 -10.98 34.76 0.60
C GLN A 377 -12.01 35.57 1.39
N VAL A 378 -12.87 34.93 2.19
CA VAL A 378 -13.82 35.63 3.06
C VAL A 378 -13.11 36.21 4.28
N GLY A 379 -12.18 35.46 4.88
CA GLY A 379 -11.41 35.87 6.05
C GLY A 379 -10.28 36.87 5.76
N ALA A 380 -9.78 36.90 4.52
CA ALA A 380 -8.69 37.78 4.08
C ALA A 380 -9.19 39.16 3.61
N ARG A 381 -10.51 39.41 3.64
CA ARG A 381 -11.05 40.76 3.39
C ARG A 381 -10.56 41.70 4.47
N ASP A 382 -10.23 42.93 4.10
CA ASP A 382 -9.96 43.98 5.07
C ASP A 382 -11.17 44.10 6.01
N PRO A 383 -11.01 43.89 7.33
CA PRO A 383 -12.09 44.04 8.29
C PRO A 383 -12.82 45.38 8.13
N ARG A 384 -12.12 46.44 7.71
CA ARG A 384 -12.70 47.77 7.47
C ARG A 384 -13.70 47.77 6.33
N GLU A 385 -13.48 46.99 5.27
CA GLU A 385 -14.44 46.85 4.17
C GLU A 385 -15.70 46.11 4.61
N VAL A 386 -15.56 45.15 5.54
CA VAL A 386 -16.69 44.35 6.04
C VAL A 386 -17.54 45.13 7.04
N ILE A 387 -16.92 45.83 7.99
CA ILE A 387 -17.64 46.55 9.04
C ILE A 387 -17.97 48.00 8.66
N GLY A 388 -17.28 48.56 7.67
CA GLY A 388 -17.37 49.97 7.29
C GLY A 388 -18.78 50.47 7.06
N PRO A 389 -19.65 49.79 6.27
CA PRO A 389 -21.03 50.23 6.09
C PRO A 389 -21.83 50.36 7.40
N PHE A 390 -21.55 49.51 8.39
CA PHE A 390 -22.19 49.58 9.70
C PHE A 390 -21.63 50.72 10.55
N VAL A 391 -20.31 50.93 10.52
CA VAL A 391 -19.66 52.05 11.20
C VAL A 391 -20.14 53.39 10.63
N GLU A 392 -20.17 53.54 9.30
CA GLU A 392 -20.65 54.75 8.63
C GLU A 392 -22.12 55.05 8.95
N ALA A 393 -22.98 54.03 9.06
CA ALA A 393 -24.37 54.22 9.47
C ALA A 393 -24.48 54.80 10.90
N VAL A 394 -23.67 54.31 11.83
CA VAL A 394 -23.63 54.82 13.22
C VAL A 394 -23.02 56.23 13.26
N LEU A 395 -21.99 56.51 12.45
CA LEU A 395 -21.42 57.85 12.31
C LEU A 395 -22.43 58.85 11.72
N GLY A 396 -23.27 58.41 10.77
CA GLY A 396 -24.40 59.19 10.26
C GLY A 396 -25.42 59.55 11.35
N MET A 397 -25.84 58.57 12.15
CA MET A 397 -26.74 58.81 13.30
C MET A 397 -26.13 59.77 14.33
N ARG A 398 -24.81 59.65 14.56
CA ARG A 398 -24.06 60.59 15.42
C ARG A 398 -24.07 62.00 14.83
N ALA A 399 -23.90 62.16 13.51
CA ALA A 399 -23.93 63.46 12.86
C ALA A 399 -25.32 64.11 12.96
N ASP A 400 -26.40 63.36 12.71
CA ASP A 400 -27.78 63.83 12.85
C ASP A 400 -28.08 64.26 14.30
N ALA A 401 -27.66 63.47 15.28
CA ALA A 401 -27.80 63.81 16.69
C ALA A 401 -27.07 65.12 17.05
N ARG A 402 -25.88 65.37 16.50
CA ARG A 402 -25.17 66.65 16.70
C ARG A 402 -25.91 67.81 16.02
N ALA A 403 -26.46 67.61 14.81
CA ALA A 403 -27.23 68.63 14.11
C ALA A 403 -28.50 69.03 14.89
N ASP A 404 -29.19 68.05 15.48
CA ASP A 404 -30.36 68.23 16.34
C ASP A 404 -30.04 68.73 17.75
N ARG A 405 -28.75 68.94 18.08
CA ARG A 405 -28.24 69.30 19.43
C ARG A 405 -28.54 68.26 20.52
N ARG A 406 -28.73 67.00 20.14
CA ARG A 406 -28.87 65.83 21.03
C ARG A 406 -27.49 65.27 21.41
N TRP A 407 -26.72 66.05 22.18
CA TRP A 407 -25.33 65.73 22.52
C TRP A 407 -25.16 64.38 23.23
N HIS A 408 -26.08 64.03 24.13
CA HIS A 408 -26.06 62.75 24.82
C HIS A 408 -26.13 61.57 23.85
N ASP A 409 -26.98 61.62 22.84
CA ASP A 409 -27.15 60.54 21.85
C ASP A 409 -25.90 60.41 20.96
N ALA A 410 -25.27 61.54 20.62
CA ALA A 410 -24.01 61.56 19.86
C ALA A 410 -22.84 60.96 20.65
N ASP A 411 -22.77 61.22 21.96
CA ASP A 411 -21.76 60.63 22.85
C ASP A 411 -21.99 59.13 23.03
N VAL A 412 -23.24 58.70 23.22
CA VAL A 412 -23.61 57.28 23.29
C VAL A 412 -23.18 56.53 22.02
N ALA A 413 -23.39 57.10 20.83
CA ALA A 413 -22.96 56.47 19.57
C ALA A 413 -21.43 56.30 19.50
N ARG A 414 -20.66 57.32 19.92
CA ARG A 414 -19.20 57.25 19.98
C ARG A 414 -18.70 56.20 20.96
N ASP A 415 -19.26 56.18 22.17
CA ASP A 415 -18.84 55.26 23.23
C ASP A 415 -19.15 53.81 22.87
N ARG A 416 -20.27 53.57 22.16
CA ARG A 416 -20.61 52.24 21.64
C ARG A 416 -19.64 51.76 20.57
N LEU A 417 -19.23 52.63 19.64
CA LEU A 417 -18.20 52.29 18.65
C LEU A 417 -16.86 51.97 19.34
N ALA A 418 -16.45 52.77 20.32
CA ALA A 418 -15.23 52.52 21.09
C ALA A 418 -15.27 51.20 21.88
N GLN A 419 -16.41 50.85 22.49
CA GLN A 419 -16.62 49.56 23.17
C GLN A 419 -16.52 48.36 22.22
N LEU A 420 -16.84 48.55 20.94
CA LEU A 420 -16.75 47.54 19.88
C LEU A 420 -15.39 47.53 19.19
N GLY A 421 -14.40 48.28 19.70
CA GLY A 421 -13.05 48.32 19.13
C GLY A 421 -12.92 49.21 17.90
N VAL A 422 -13.78 50.21 17.73
CA VAL A 422 -13.68 51.22 16.67
C VAL A 422 -13.37 52.59 17.27
N GLU A 423 -12.16 53.09 17.05
CA GLU A 423 -11.74 54.42 17.49
C GLU A 423 -12.13 55.46 16.43
N VAL A 424 -12.90 56.46 16.84
CA VAL A 424 -13.35 57.57 15.98
C VAL A 424 -12.50 58.81 16.25
N ARG A 425 -11.90 59.37 15.18
CA ARG A 425 -11.05 60.56 15.18
C ARG A 425 -11.72 61.66 14.38
N ASP A 426 -12.11 62.72 15.06
CA ASP A 426 -12.65 63.91 14.40
C ASP A 426 -11.49 64.83 13.96
N SER A 427 -11.51 65.29 12.71
CA SER A 427 -10.59 66.28 12.16
C SER A 427 -11.37 67.44 11.50
N PRO A 428 -10.71 68.57 11.20
CA PRO A 428 -11.32 69.66 10.44
C PRO A 428 -11.82 69.24 9.04
N ASP A 429 -11.23 68.17 8.47
CA ASP A 429 -11.54 67.67 7.13
C ASP A 429 -12.62 66.56 7.13
N GLY A 430 -13.03 66.08 8.31
CA GLY A 430 -14.04 65.04 8.46
C GLY A 430 -13.81 64.10 9.64
N THR A 431 -14.67 63.10 9.76
CA THR A 431 -14.54 62.03 10.77
C THR A 431 -13.86 60.82 10.14
N GLU A 432 -12.75 60.37 10.73
CA GLU A 432 -12.06 59.12 10.36
C GLU A 432 -12.22 58.09 11.47
N TRP A 433 -12.05 56.80 11.16
CA TRP A 433 -12.10 55.73 12.16
C TRP A 433 -11.08 54.63 11.88
N ILE A 434 -10.66 53.93 12.94
CA ILE A 434 -9.75 52.78 12.88
C ILE A 434 -10.26 51.65 13.77
N VAL A 435 -9.93 50.39 13.43
CA VAL A 435 -10.24 49.22 14.27
C VAL A 435 -9.08 48.97 15.22
N THR A 436 -9.31 49.07 16.53
CA THR A 436 -8.31 48.78 17.55
C THR A 436 -8.12 47.27 17.68
N GLY A 437 -7.04 46.76 17.09
CA GLY A 437 -6.72 45.33 17.02
C GLY A 437 -5.80 44.94 15.86
N GLU A 438 -5.60 45.84 14.88
CA GLU A 438 -4.49 45.72 13.91
C GLU A 438 -3.18 45.89 14.67
N ALA A 439 -2.55 44.76 15.02
CA ALA A 439 -1.10 44.75 15.20
C ALA A 439 -0.50 45.32 13.91
N GLU A 440 0.29 46.38 14.03
CA GLU A 440 1.08 46.95 12.95
C GLU A 440 1.76 45.83 12.15
N GLY A 441 1.39 45.71 10.86
CA GLY A 441 2.16 45.06 9.81
C GLY A 441 2.68 43.64 10.10
N ARG A 442 1.89 42.63 9.74
CA ARG A 442 2.47 41.46 9.04
C ARG A 442 1.93 41.45 7.62
N PRO A 443 2.78 41.62 6.59
CA PRO A 443 2.35 41.46 5.22
C PRO A 443 1.94 40.00 5.00
N CYS A 444 0.82 39.81 4.29
CA CYS A 444 0.39 38.51 3.77
C CYS A 444 1.44 37.87 2.87
#